data_AF-A0A345NZU4-F1
#
_entry.id   AF-A0A345NZU4-F1
#
_cell.length_a   1.000
_cell.length_b   1.000
_cell.length_c   1.000
_cell.angle_alpha   90.00
_cell.angle_beta   90.00
_cell.angle_gamma   90.00
#
_symmetry.space_group_name_H-M   'P 1'
#
loop_
_entity.id
_entity.type
_entity.pdbx_description
1 polymer ?
#
loop_
_entity_poly.entity_id
_entity_poly.type
_entity_poly.pdbx_seq_one_letter_code
_entity_poly.pdbx_strand_id
1 'polypeptide(L)'
;MPVFLLLFVVSLVAPSSAEAAAITGNNSPGTANVMGYWKYSTPNTTILPEGEYEAYYKFTINKGERVYVRGSYDKQYTGMKIEVYAPGFSDIGTRVINPSSLTPFIFAKTGDVTSTTETYYVKVSRGTYTGDMYFTVSIQDRIKSGSGSFNFTGTATNTGNTSLNPAGVDSSVITMDLTGNNTIPKGAIVKSIKTASTQTPNQGIVTHKLMSNQNNVWNTATAVSATSGSYDISLQNQFLVAKKWSFKYNAKASGKSTMTKVSADIRYEYDVTEQF
;
A
#
# COMPACT_ATOMS: atom_id res chain seq x y z
N MET A 1 -62.46 -46.98 -16.35
CA MET A 1 -62.04 -46.03 -15.31
C MET A 1 -61.15 -44.97 -15.94
N PRO A 2 -61.53 -43.68 -15.99
CA PRO A 2 -60.62 -42.63 -16.44
C PRO A 2 -59.83 -42.09 -15.24
N VAL A 3 -58.51 -41.98 -15.41
CA VAL A 3 -57.58 -41.38 -14.44
C VAL A 3 -57.60 -39.86 -14.64
N PHE A 4 -57.96 -39.11 -13.60
CA PHE A 4 -57.85 -37.65 -13.56
C PHE A 4 -56.41 -37.28 -13.21
N LEU A 5 -55.70 -36.60 -14.13
CA LEU A 5 -54.37 -36.05 -13.87
C LEU A 5 -54.52 -34.62 -13.32
N LEU A 6 -54.26 -34.45 -12.03
CA LEU A 6 -54.28 -33.16 -11.35
C LEU A 6 -52.93 -32.46 -11.55
N LEU A 7 -52.88 -31.42 -12.39
CA LEU A 7 -51.69 -30.58 -12.55
C LEU A 7 -51.61 -29.56 -11.42
N PHE A 8 -50.65 -29.75 -10.51
CA PHE A 8 -50.25 -28.75 -9.52
C PHE A 8 -49.35 -27.70 -10.18
N VAL A 9 -49.83 -26.46 -10.31
CA VAL A 9 -49.01 -25.31 -10.73
C VAL A 9 -48.40 -24.69 -9.48
N VAL A 10 -47.11 -24.95 -9.25
CA VAL A 10 -46.34 -24.25 -8.21
C VAL A 10 -45.84 -22.94 -8.82
N SER A 11 -46.47 -21.83 -8.43
CA SER A 11 -45.98 -20.48 -8.72
C SER A 11 -44.69 -20.23 -7.94
N LEU A 12 -43.56 -20.42 -8.60
CA LEU A 12 -42.26 -19.94 -8.15
C LEU A 12 -42.26 -18.41 -8.20
N VAL A 13 -42.57 -17.76 -7.08
CA VAL A 13 -42.25 -16.35 -6.89
C VAL A 13 -40.75 -16.27 -6.68
N ALA A 14 -40.02 -15.86 -7.73
CA ALA A 14 -38.62 -15.49 -7.57
C ALA A 14 -38.54 -14.30 -6.60
N PRO A 15 -37.67 -14.33 -5.57
CA PRO A 15 -37.44 -13.14 -4.76
C PRO A 15 -36.91 -12.04 -5.67
N SER A 16 -37.61 -10.91 -5.74
CA SER A 16 -37.08 -9.71 -6.37
C SER A 16 -35.82 -9.33 -5.60
N SER A 17 -34.68 -9.30 -6.28
CA SER A 17 -33.47 -8.66 -5.76
C SER A 17 -33.85 -7.21 -5.47
N ALA A 18 -33.92 -6.83 -4.19
CA ALA A 18 -34.08 -5.44 -3.80
C ALA A 18 -32.90 -4.65 -4.40
N GLU A 19 -33.17 -3.83 -5.41
CA GLU A 19 -32.19 -2.87 -5.89
C GLU A 19 -31.78 -1.99 -4.70
N ALA A 20 -30.47 -1.83 -4.49
CA ALA A 20 -29.97 -1.02 -3.39
C ALA A 20 -30.43 0.43 -3.60
N ALA A 21 -31.42 0.88 -2.82
CA ALA A 21 -31.98 2.22 -2.93
C ALA A 21 -30.88 3.29 -2.79
N ALA A 22 -30.92 4.31 -3.66
CA ALA A 22 -29.97 5.42 -3.62
C ALA A 22 -29.96 6.11 -2.24
N ILE A 23 -28.80 6.61 -1.83
CA ILE A 23 -28.64 7.34 -0.58
C ILE A 23 -29.17 8.76 -0.77
N THR A 24 -30.10 9.17 0.10
CA THR A 24 -30.69 10.52 0.13
C THR A 24 -30.90 10.97 1.58
N GLY A 25 -31.10 12.27 1.80
CA GLY A 25 -31.43 12.83 3.13
C GLY A 25 -30.28 12.90 4.13
N ASN A 26 -29.06 12.52 3.74
CA ASN A 26 -27.87 12.57 4.57
C ASN A 26 -27.20 13.95 4.58
N ASN A 27 -28.00 15.03 4.64
CA ASN A 27 -27.53 16.40 4.42
C ASN A 27 -26.99 17.10 5.68
N SER A 28 -26.89 16.38 6.80
CA SER A 28 -26.39 16.92 8.07
C SER A 28 -25.55 15.88 8.84
N PRO A 29 -24.70 16.30 9.79
CA PRO A 29 -23.97 15.37 10.65
C PRO A 29 -24.90 14.40 11.41
N GLY A 30 -26.10 14.84 11.79
CA GLY A 30 -27.09 14.03 12.50
C GLY A 30 -27.77 12.98 11.62
N THR A 31 -27.84 13.22 10.31
CA THR A 31 -28.43 12.30 9.31
C THR A 31 -27.38 11.56 8.50
N ALA A 32 -26.12 11.58 8.93
CA ALA A 32 -25.01 10.93 8.24
C ALA A 32 -25.31 9.46 7.93
N ASN A 33 -25.17 9.09 6.64
CA ASN A 33 -25.38 7.72 6.20
C ASN A 33 -24.35 6.78 6.86
N VAL A 34 -24.84 5.66 7.42
CA VAL A 34 -24.00 4.73 8.17
C VAL A 34 -23.43 3.67 7.22
N MET A 35 -22.14 3.75 6.94
CA MET A 35 -21.43 2.78 6.09
C MET A 35 -20.93 1.57 6.89
N GLY A 36 -21.02 1.61 8.22
CA GLY A 36 -20.58 0.53 9.11
C GLY A 36 -19.06 0.39 9.17
N TYR A 37 -18.57 -0.82 9.40
CA TYR A 37 -17.14 -1.11 9.35
C TYR A 37 -16.63 -1.07 7.91
N TRP A 38 -15.55 -0.33 7.66
CA TRP A 38 -15.13 0.03 6.30
C TRP A 38 -14.94 -1.17 5.35
N LYS A 39 -14.42 -2.32 5.83
CA LYS A 39 -14.22 -3.53 5.01
C LYS A 39 -15.52 -4.12 4.47
N TYR A 40 -16.63 -3.87 5.16
CA TYR A 40 -17.96 -4.34 4.77
C TYR A 40 -18.83 -3.18 4.30
N SER A 41 -18.25 -2.00 4.06
CA SER A 41 -18.99 -0.89 3.48
C SER A 41 -19.39 -1.24 2.05
N THR A 42 -20.67 -1.03 1.73
CA THR A 42 -21.21 -1.20 0.38
C THR A 42 -21.44 0.18 -0.20
N PRO A 43 -20.59 0.65 -1.12
CA PRO A 43 -20.80 1.92 -1.80
C PRO A 43 -22.14 1.91 -2.54
N ASN A 44 -22.86 3.02 -2.48
CA ASN A 44 -24.05 3.23 -3.30
C ASN A 44 -24.09 4.66 -3.83
N THR A 45 -24.86 4.87 -4.89
CA THR A 45 -25.09 6.19 -5.47
C THR A 45 -25.83 7.06 -4.46
N THR A 46 -25.28 8.24 -4.20
CA THR A 46 -25.92 9.31 -3.44
C THR A 46 -26.48 10.32 -4.41
N ILE A 47 -27.71 10.76 -4.13
CA ILE A 47 -28.34 11.88 -4.80
C ILE A 47 -28.33 13.04 -3.80
N LEU A 48 -27.58 14.08 -4.09
CA LEU A 48 -27.60 15.35 -3.35
C LEU A 48 -28.49 16.32 -4.14
N PRO A 49 -29.73 16.58 -3.68
CA PRO A 49 -30.68 17.42 -4.41
C PRO A 49 -30.18 18.85 -4.60
N GLU A 50 -30.67 19.51 -5.64
CA GLU A 50 -30.50 20.95 -5.79
C GLU A 50 -30.91 21.71 -4.51
N GLY A 51 -30.08 22.69 -4.11
CA GLY A 51 -30.28 23.47 -2.89
C GLY A 51 -29.65 22.86 -1.64
N GLU A 52 -29.30 21.57 -1.65
CA GLU A 52 -28.54 20.92 -0.57
C GLU A 52 -27.04 21.02 -0.83
N TYR A 53 -26.27 21.42 0.18
CA TYR A 53 -24.85 21.78 -0.01
C TYR A 53 -23.86 20.68 0.37
N GLU A 54 -24.29 19.74 1.21
CA GLU A 54 -23.39 18.77 1.85
C GLU A 54 -24.07 17.41 1.99
N ALA A 55 -23.29 16.34 1.88
CA ALA A 55 -23.70 14.98 2.19
C ALA A 55 -22.73 14.36 3.20
N TYR A 56 -23.27 13.70 4.22
CA TYR A 56 -22.53 13.18 5.35
C TYR A 56 -22.60 11.65 5.40
N TYR A 57 -21.49 11.05 5.79
CA TYR A 57 -21.36 9.61 6.04
C TYR A 57 -20.58 9.38 7.32
N LYS A 58 -20.73 8.20 7.90
CA LYS A 58 -19.88 7.74 8.99
C LYS A 58 -19.53 6.26 8.82
N PHE A 59 -18.32 5.92 9.19
CA PHE A 59 -17.81 4.55 9.16
C PHE A 59 -16.89 4.29 10.35
N THR A 60 -16.66 3.02 10.66
CA THR A 60 -15.71 2.61 11.69
C THR A 60 -14.46 1.99 11.09
N ILE A 61 -13.34 2.21 11.77
CA ILE A 61 -12.02 1.67 11.43
C ILE A 61 -11.33 1.15 12.68
N ASN A 62 -10.58 0.05 12.57
CA ASN A 62 -9.89 -0.54 13.70
C ASN A 62 -8.43 -0.11 13.80
N LYS A 63 -7.85 -0.31 14.99
CA LYS A 63 -6.45 -0.02 15.27
C LYS A 63 -5.51 -0.61 14.20
N GLY A 64 -4.59 0.22 13.70
CA GLY A 64 -3.56 -0.18 12.74
C GLY A 64 -4.04 -0.25 11.28
N GLU A 65 -5.34 -0.10 11.03
CA GLU A 65 -5.86 0.03 9.67
C GLU A 65 -5.66 1.46 9.17
N ARG A 66 -5.37 1.59 7.88
CA ARG A 66 -5.19 2.88 7.22
C ARG A 66 -5.93 2.85 5.90
N VAL A 67 -6.89 3.77 5.75
CA VAL A 67 -7.77 3.82 4.58
C VAL A 67 -7.78 5.21 3.98
N TYR A 68 -8.29 5.31 2.77
CA TYR A 68 -8.70 6.57 2.18
C TYR A 68 -10.12 6.46 1.66
N VAL A 69 -10.82 7.58 1.66
CA VAL A 69 -12.17 7.71 1.16
C VAL A 69 -12.12 8.34 -0.21
N ARG A 70 -12.80 7.72 -1.17
CA ARG A 70 -12.92 8.15 -2.55
C ARG A 70 -14.35 8.64 -2.79
N GLY A 71 -14.49 9.86 -3.29
CA GLY A 71 -15.74 10.37 -3.87
C GLY A 71 -15.62 10.40 -5.38
N SER A 72 -16.53 9.73 -6.10
CA SER A 72 -16.60 9.87 -7.56
C SER A 72 -16.84 11.33 -7.94
N TYR A 73 -16.23 11.79 -9.02
CA TYR A 73 -16.28 13.18 -9.45
C TYR A 73 -16.74 13.27 -10.89
N ASP A 74 -17.67 14.18 -11.17
CA ASP A 74 -18.04 14.58 -12.52
C ASP A 74 -17.41 15.95 -12.82
N LYS A 75 -16.95 16.15 -14.06
CA LYS A 75 -16.35 17.41 -14.52
C LYS A 75 -17.24 18.64 -14.28
N GLN A 76 -18.57 18.47 -14.23
CA GLN A 76 -19.50 19.56 -13.94
C GLN A 76 -19.51 19.98 -12.46
N TYR A 77 -19.07 19.13 -11.54
CA TYR A 77 -19.07 19.35 -10.09
C TYR A 77 -17.92 20.25 -9.63
N THR A 78 -17.77 21.39 -10.27
CA THR A 78 -16.72 22.37 -9.97
C THR A 78 -16.78 22.79 -8.50
N GLY A 79 -15.63 22.70 -7.82
CA GLY A 79 -15.51 23.03 -6.41
C GLY A 79 -15.98 21.94 -5.44
N MET A 80 -16.43 20.78 -5.94
CA MET A 80 -16.74 19.64 -5.09
C MET A 80 -15.50 19.22 -4.29
N LYS A 81 -15.69 18.99 -2.99
CA LYS A 81 -14.63 18.56 -2.07
C LYS A 81 -15.11 17.41 -1.20
N ILE A 82 -14.17 16.61 -0.73
CA ILE A 82 -14.39 15.55 0.24
C ILE A 82 -13.54 15.85 1.47
N GLU A 83 -14.11 15.71 2.66
CA GLU A 83 -13.41 15.85 3.92
C GLU A 83 -13.61 14.59 4.74
N VAL A 84 -12.53 14.08 5.33
CA VAL A 84 -12.54 12.97 6.27
C VAL A 84 -12.07 13.51 7.61
N TYR A 85 -12.87 13.33 8.66
CA TYR A 85 -12.58 13.90 9.97
C TYR A 85 -12.97 12.98 11.12
N ALA A 86 -12.23 13.13 12.22
CA ALA A 86 -12.42 12.47 13.51
C ALA A 86 -11.92 13.44 14.62
N PRO A 87 -12.18 13.19 15.91
CA PRO A 87 -11.67 14.05 16.97
C PRO A 87 -10.15 14.26 16.89
N GLY A 88 -9.72 15.50 16.64
CA GLY A 88 -8.30 15.84 16.51
C GLY A 88 -7.66 15.56 15.14
N PHE A 89 -8.43 15.13 14.14
CA PHE A 89 -7.94 14.87 12.77
C PHE A 89 -8.92 15.37 11.71
N SER A 90 -8.41 16.01 10.66
CA SER A 90 -9.17 16.27 9.42
C SER A 90 -8.21 16.25 8.23
N ASP A 91 -8.70 15.74 7.10
CA ASP A 91 -8.03 15.78 5.79
C ASP A 91 -9.05 16.16 4.72
N ILE A 92 -8.66 17.07 3.82
CA ILE A 92 -9.54 17.63 2.78
C ILE A 92 -8.96 17.33 1.40
N GLY A 93 -9.78 16.69 0.58
CA GLY A 93 -9.55 16.39 -0.83
C GLY A 93 -10.28 17.33 -1.77
N THR A 94 -9.52 18.09 -2.56
CA THR A 94 -10.05 18.94 -3.64
C THR A 94 -9.46 18.62 -5.01
N ARG A 95 -8.32 17.92 -5.03
CA ARG A 95 -7.63 17.55 -6.28
C ARG A 95 -8.36 16.41 -6.96
N VAL A 96 -8.78 16.65 -8.21
CA VAL A 96 -9.38 15.61 -9.06
C VAL A 96 -8.29 14.71 -9.61
N ILE A 97 -8.39 13.43 -9.30
CA ILE A 97 -7.51 12.37 -9.78
C ILE A 97 -8.12 11.73 -11.02
N ASN A 98 -7.26 11.47 -12.02
CA ASN A 98 -7.64 10.94 -13.33
C ASN A 98 -8.80 11.73 -13.98
N PRO A 99 -8.69 13.06 -14.14
CA PRO A 99 -9.80 13.91 -14.61
C PRO A 99 -10.30 13.57 -16.01
N SER A 100 -9.45 12.95 -16.84
CA SER A 100 -9.79 12.53 -18.21
C SER A 100 -10.25 11.07 -18.32
N SER A 101 -10.37 10.35 -17.20
CA SER A 101 -10.81 8.95 -17.19
C SER A 101 -12.33 8.80 -17.08
N LEU A 102 -12.84 7.59 -17.30
CA LEU A 102 -14.26 7.26 -17.08
C LEU A 102 -14.67 7.32 -15.60
N THR A 103 -13.72 7.32 -14.66
CA THR A 103 -14.03 7.36 -13.21
C THR A 103 -13.15 8.36 -12.47
N PRO A 104 -13.29 9.67 -12.76
CA PRO A 104 -12.59 10.70 -12.00
C PRO A 104 -12.99 10.62 -10.53
N PHE A 105 -12.10 11.04 -9.64
CA PHE A 105 -12.43 11.06 -8.22
C PHE A 105 -11.63 12.10 -7.45
N ILE A 106 -12.16 12.49 -6.31
CA ILE A 106 -11.45 13.19 -5.24
C ILE A 106 -11.26 12.22 -4.07
N PHE A 107 -10.26 12.44 -3.23
CA PHE A 107 -10.02 11.59 -2.09
C PHE A 107 -9.55 12.37 -0.87
N ALA A 108 -9.84 11.85 0.32
CA ALA A 108 -9.26 12.28 1.58
C ALA A 108 -8.84 11.03 2.37
N LYS A 109 -7.78 11.12 3.17
CA LYS A 109 -7.21 9.99 3.92
C LYS A 109 -7.61 10.02 5.39
N THR A 110 -7.58 8.86 6.04
CA THR A 110 -7.64 8.80 7.52
C THR A 110 -6.27 9.05 8.14
N GLY A 111 -6.29 9.45 9.41
CA GLY A 111 -5.12 9.47 10.27
C GLY A 111 -4.70 8.07 10.69
N ASP A 112 -3.71 8.00 11.57
CA ASP A 112 -3.34 6.76 12.25
C ASP A 112 -4.35 6.46 13.38
N VAL A 113 -4.98 5.29 13.31
CA VAL A 113 -5.99 4.86 14.29
C VAL A 113 -5.30 4.21 15.48
N THR A 114 -5.34 4.89 16.64
CA THR A 114 -4.68 4.43 17.87
C THR A 114 -5.61 3.64 18.79
N SER A 115 -6.91 3.93 18.74
CA SER A 115 -7.97 3.26 19.50
C SER A 115 -8.36 1.92 18.86
N THR A 116 -8.93 0.99 19.65
CA THR A 116 -9.38 -0.33 19.14
C THR A 116 -10.30 -0.19 17.92
N THR A 117 -11.27 0.72 18.02
CA THR A 117 -12.16 1.13 16.94
C THR A 117 -12.41 2.62 17.06
N GLU A 118 -12.42 3.33 15.95
CA GLU A 118 -12.70 4.76 15.86
C GLU A 118 -13.77 5.03 14.80
N THR A 119 -14.62 6.03 15.03
CA THR A 119 -15.61 6.48 14.04
C THR A 119 -15.06 7.68 13.30
N TYR A 120 -14.98 7.56 11.98
CA TYR A 120 -14.66 8.65 11.08
C TYR A 120 -15.92 9.13 10.39
N TYR A 121 -15.95 10.42 10.09
CA TYR A 121 -17.01 11.06 9.33
C TYR A 121 -16.46 11.49 7.97
N VAL A 122 -17.32 11.42 6.97
CA VAL A 122 -17.06 11.93 5.63
C VAL A 122 -18.06 13.03 5.33
N LYS A 123 -17.58 14.16 4.83
CA LYS A 123 -18.41 15.24 4.30
C LYS A 123 -18.05 15.48 2.85
N VAL A 124 -19.02 15.37 1.97
CA VAL A 124 -18.89 15.78 0.57
C VAL A 124 -19.62 17.10 0.41
N SER A 125 -18.94 18.14 -0.04
CA SER A 125 -19.56 19.45 -0.31
C SER A 125 -19.70 19.68 -1.81
N ARG A 126 -20.82 20.29 -2.21
CA ARG A 126 -21.23 20.55 -3.61
C ARG A 126 -20.27 21.42 -4.43
N GLY A 127 -19.68 22.44 -3.81
CA GLY A 127 -18.99 23.49 -4.55
C GLY A 127 -19.97 24.48 -5.17
N THR A 128 -19.76 24.83 -6.44
CA THR A 128 -20.55 25.86 -7.15
C THR A 128 -21.55 25.29 -8.15
N TYR A 129 -21.64 23.97 -8.28
CA TYR A 129 -22.56 23.32 -9.22
C TYR A 129 -24.02 23.47 -8.79
N THR A 130 -24.90 23.79 -9.74
CA THR A 130 -26.36 23.91 -9.58
C THR A 130 -27.07 22.70 -10.20
N GLY A 131 -28.15 22.22 -9.58
CA GLY A 131 -28.86 20.99 -9.98
C GLY A 131 -28.52 19.77 -9.13
N ASP A 132 -29.10 18.60 -9.42
CA ASP A 132 -28.84 17.39 -8.64
C ASP A 132 -27.43 16.84 -8.88
N MET A 133 -26.74 16.45 -7.81
CA MET A 133 -25.46 15.74 -7.90
C MET A 133 -25.63 14.25 -7.65
N TYR A 134 -24.96 13.44 -8.46
CA TYR A 134 -24.92 11.99 -8.34
C TYR A 134 -23.48 11.57 -8.11
N PHE A 135 -23.18 10.99 -6.96
CA PHE A 135 -21.84 10.53 -6.64
C PHE A 135 -21.85 9.34 -5.69
N THR A 136 -20.76 8.60 -5.69
CA THR A 136 -20.57 7.44 -4.83
C THR A 136 -19.37 7.68 -3.93
N VAL A 137 -19.56 7.41 -2.64
CA VAL A 137 -18.49 7.38 -1.64
C VAL A 137 -18.08 5.93 -1.40
N SER A 138 -16.78 5.66 -1.47
CA SER A 138 -16.20 4.34 -1.20
C SER A 138 -14.96 4.46 -0.34
N ILE A 139 -14.66 3.42 0.43
CA ILE A 139 -13.50 3.38 1.34
C ILE A 139 -12.56 2.27 0.87
N GLN A 140 -11.27 2.55 0.77
CA GLN A 140 -10.28 1.61 0.23
C GLN A 140 -9.00 1.59 1.07
N ASP A 141 -8.27 0.48 1.01
CA ASP A 141 -6.95 0.34 1.64
C ASP A 141 -5.98 1.42 1.15
N ARG A 142 -5.40 2.16 2.10
CA ARG A 142 -4.37 3.18 1.82
C ARG A 142 -2.99 2.58 1.67
N ILE A 143 -2.69 1.52 2.42
CA ILE A 143 -1.37 0.88 2.43
C ILE A 143 -1.42 -0.41 1.61
N LYS A 144 -0.60 -0.49 0.58
CA LYS A 144 -0.45 -1.69 -0.24
C LYS A 144 0.94 -2.30 -0.09
N SER A 145 1.01 -3.61 -0.21
CA SER A 145 2.27 -4.34 -0.27
C SER A 145 2.74 -4.51 -1.72
N GLY A 146 4.06 -4.57 -1.92
CA GLY A 146 4.70 -4.86 -3.19
C GLY A 146 6.04 -5.56 -3.01
N SER A 147 6.64 -5.98 -4.12
CA SER A 147 7.97 -6.58 -4.11
C SER A 147 8.68 -6.40 -5.45
N GLY A 148 10.02 -6.37 -5.42
CA GLY A 148 10.85 -6.37 -6.61
C GLY A 148 12.18 -7.09 -6.36
N SER A 149 12.78 -7.59 -7.45
CA SER A 149 14.13 -8.16 -7.44
C SER A 149 15.05 -7.24 -8.22
N PHE A 150 16.18 -6.86 -7.61
CA PHE A 150 17.06 -5.84 -8.15
C PHE A 150 18.52 -6.31 -8.09
N ASN A 151 19.28 -6.05 -9.15
CA ASN A 151 20.67 -6.52 -9.27
C ASN A 151 21.66 -5.45 -8.82
N PHE A 152 22.71 -5.87 -8.12
CA PHE A 152 23.89 -5.05 -7.90
C PHE A 152 24.79 -5.06 -9.13
N THR A 153 25.48 -3.95 -9.36
CA THR A 153 26.43 -3.80 -10.46
C THR A 153 27.85 -4.12 -9.97
N GLY A 154 28.54 -5.02 -10.69
CA GLY A 154 29.94 -5.36 -10.46
C GLY A 154 30.17 -6.73 -9.82
N THR A 155 31.41 -6.96 -9.38
CA THR A 155 31.86 -8.18 -8.69
C THR A 155 32.49 -7.81 -7.36
N ALA A 156 31.95 -8.33 -6.26
CA ALA A 156 32.55 -8.15 -4.94
C ALA A 156 33.74 -9.12 -4.81
N THR A 157 34.92 -8.61 -4.49
CA THR A 157 36.16 -9.40 -4.47
C THR A 157 36.77 -9.39 -3.07
N ASN A 158 37.10 -10.57 -2.55
CA ASN A 158 37.77 -10.76 -1.27
C ASN A 158 39.19 -11.29 -1.50
N THR A 159 40.19 -10.64 -0.91
CA THR A 159 41.60 -11.00 -1.07
C THR A 159 42.03 -12.20 -0.21
N GLY A 160 41.12 -12.76 0.59
CA GLY A 160 41.38 -13.84 1.52
C GLY A 160 41.89 -13.33 2.87
N ASN A 161 41.58 -14.07 3.94
CA ASN A 161 41.99 -13.78 5.31
C ASN A 161 43.40 -14.32 5.61
N THR A 162 44.41 -13.87 4.88
CA THR A 162 45.79 -14.40 4.96
C THR A 162 46.46 -14.10 6.30
N SER A 163 46.10 -13.00 6.96
CA SER A 163 46.58 -12.65 8.30
C SER A 163 45.84 -13.38 9.43
N LEU A 164 44.96 -14.33 9.11
CA LEU A 164 44.17 -15.13 10.07
C LEU A 164 43.39 -14.28 11.09
N ASN A 165 42.82 -13.16 10.65
CA ASN A 165 41.99 -12.30 11.50
C ASN A 165 40.73 -13.07 11.94
N PRO A 166 40.47 -13.24 13.25
CA PRO A 166 39.28 -13.93 13.75
C PRO A 166 37.93 -13.31 13.28
N ALA A 167 37.94 -12.01 12.98
CA ALA A 167 36.79 -11.27 12.46
C ALA A 167 36.58 -11.43 10.93
N GLY A 168 37.50 -12.10 10.24
CA GLY A 168 37.49 -12.23 8.78
C GLY A 168 37.88 -10.94 8.07
N VAL A 169 37.79 -10.97 6.74
CA VAL A 169 38.10 -9.84 5.86
C VAL A 169 36.87 -9.54 5.01
N ASP A 170 36.53 -8.26 4.87
CA ASP A 170 35.45 -7.82 4.00
C ASP A 170 35.92 -7.78 2.54
N SER A 171 35.01 -8.08 1.61
CA SER A 171 35.23 -7.87 0.18
C SER A 171 35.11 -6.38 -0.22
N SER A 172 35.47 -6.09 -1.47
CA SER A 172 35.13 -4.82 -2.11
C SER A 172 33.62 -4.58 -2.11
N VAL A 173 33.22 -3.31 -2.04
CA VAL A 173 31.81 -2.89 -2.07
C VAL A 173 31.31 -2.82 -3.51
N ILE A 174 30.13 -3.37 -3.75
CA ILE A 174 29.36 -3.17 -4.99
C ILE A 174 28.04 -2.46 -4.67
N THR A 175 27.42 -1.84 -5.67
CA THR A 175 26.25 -0.97 -5.45
C THR A 175 25.09 -1.28 -6.37
N MET A 176 23.90 -0.92 -5.90
CA MET A 176 22.63 -0.94 -6.61
C MET A 176 21.96 0.41 -6.40
N ASP A 177 21.73 1.17 -7.47
CA ASP A 177 21.12 2.50 -7.41
C ASP A 177 19.65 2.45 -7.83
N LEU A 178 18.74 2.56 -6.86
CA LEU A 178 17.29 2.53 -7.09
C LEU A 178 16.65 3.92 -7.08
N THR A 179 17.44 5.00 -7.01
CA THR A 179 16.92 6.36 -6.78
C THR A 179 16.04 6.89 -7.93
N GLY A 180 16.30 6.47 -9.16
CA GLY A 180 15.54 6.85 -10.36
C GLY A 180 14.61 5.74 -10.88
N ASN A 181 14.36 4.68 -10.11
CA ASN A 181 13.58 3.55 -10.58
C ASN A 181 12.06 3.81 -10.42
N ASN A 182 11.41 4.17 -11.53
CA ASN A 182 9.99 4.49 -11.59
C ASN A 182 9.04 3.28 -11.44
N THR A 183 9.56 2.04 -11.41
CA THR A 183 8.73 0.87 -11.11
C THR A 183 8.50 0.71 -9.60
N ILE A 184 9.25 1.45 -8.77
CA ILE A 184 9.11 1.46 -7.32
C ILE A 184 8.13 2.58 -6.95
N PRO A 185 7.02 2.28 -6.27
CA PRO A 185 6.08 3.31 -5.82
C PRO A 185 6.78 4.38 -4.99
N LYS A 186 6.33 5.63 -5.14
CA LYS A 186 6.83 6.76 -4.33
C LYS A 186 6.59 6.45 -2.85
N GLY A 187 7.59 6.75 -2.02
CA GLY A 187 7.49 6.55 -0.58
C GLY A 187 7.52 5.08 -0.14
N ALA A 188 7.81 4.11 -1.02
CA ALA A 188 7.87 2.70 -0.62
C ALA A 188 8.90 2.45 0.50
N ILE A 189 8.45 1.80 1.57
CA ILE A 189 9.23 1.48 2.77
C ILE A 189 9.49 -0.02 2.81
N VAL A 190 10.75 -0.40 3.05
CA VAL A 190 11.19 -1.79 3.13
C VAL A 190 10.50 -2.53 4.28
N LYS A 191 9.91 -3.68 3.97
CA LYS A 191 9.41 -4.67 4.94
C LYS A 191 10.40 -5.78 5.25
N SER A 192 11.18 -6.19 4.25
CA SER A 192 12.18 -7.24 4.39
C SER A 192 13.07 -7.28 3.16
N ILE A 193 14.32 -7.69 3.33
CA ILE A 193 15.26 -7.91 2.22
C ILE A 193 15.84 -9.31 2.31
N LYS A 194 15.97 -9.97 1.16
CA LYS A 194 16.83 -11.14 0.98
C LYS A 194 17.82 -10.86 -0.14
N THR A 195 19.05 -11.27 0.02
CA THR A 195 20.03 -11.24 -1.07
C THR A 195 20.32 -12.64 -1.58
N ALA A 196 20.60 -12.76 -2.88
CA ALA A 196 21.13 -13.96 -3.51
C ALA A 196 22.44 -13.65 -4.24
N SER A 197 23.33 -14.62 -4.40
CA SER A 197 24.60 -14.46 -5.11
C SER A 197 25.19 -15.78 -5.58
N THR A 198 26.21 -15.71 -6.44
CA THR A 198 27.07 -16.84 -6.81
C THR A 198 28.51 -16.57 -6.38
N GLN A 199 29.04 -17.36 -5.44
CA GLN A 199 30.43 -17.25 -4.97
C GLN A 199 31.38 -18.21 -5.71
N THR A 200 32.59 -17.74 -6.04
CA THR A 200 33.65 -18.56 -6.63
C THR A 200 35.03 -18.22 -6.06
N PRO A 201 35.81 -19.21 -5.55
CA PRO A 201 35.33 -20.53 -5.12
C PRO A 201 34.30 -20.38 -3.99
N ASN A 202 33.43 -21.38 -3.82
CA ASN A 202 32.47 -21.40 -2.71
C ASN A 202 33.23 -21.68 -1.40
N GLN A 203 33.14 -20.75 -0.45
CA GLN A 203 33.82 -20.85 0.85
C GLN A 203 32.87 -21.27 1.98
N GLY A 204 31.59 -21.45 1.69
CA GLY A 204 30.53 -21.87 2.61
C GLY A 204 30.17 -20.81 3.66
N ILE A 205 31.14 -20.49 4.53
CA ILE A 205 30.96 -19.66 5.72
C ILE A 205 31.37 -18.22 5.41
N VAL A 206 30.46 -17.50 4.75
CA VAL A 206 30.60 -16.06 4.53
C VAL A 206 29.35 -15.34 5.02
N THR A 207 29.52 -14.08 5.40
CA THR A 207 28.42 -13.27 5.92
C THR A 207 28.13 -12.14 4.96
N HIS A 208 26.92 -12.13 4.38
CA HIS A 208 26.43 -11.03 3.57
C HIS A 208 26.23 -9.77 4.42
N LYS A 209 26.59 -8.60 3.89
CA LYS A 209 26.41 -7.29 4.52
C LYS A 209 25.76 -6.33 3.53
N LEU A 210 24.75 -5.60 4.00
CA LEU A 210 23.95 -4.70 3.19
C LEU A 210 23.80 -3.34 3.88
N MET A 211 23.94 -2.27 3.14
CA MET A 211 23.82 -0.91 3.66
C MET A 211 22.94 -0.06 2.74
N SER A 212 21.99 0.67 3.33
CA SER A 212 21.29 1.76 2.64
C SER A 212 22.09 3.05 2.82
N ASN A 213 22.18 3.86 1.77
CA ASN A 213 22.75 5.21 1.89
C ASN A 213 21.89 6.18 2.71
N GLN A 214 20.69 5.77 3.16
CA GLN A 214 19.83 6.56 4.02
C GLN A 214 20.44 6.77 5.41
N ASN A 215 21.14 5.77 5.96
CA ASN A 215 21.79 5.89 7.27
C ASN A 215 23.27 5.46 7.26
N ASN A 216 23.77 4.89 6.16
CA ASN A 216 25.14 4.42 6.00
C ASN A 216 25.58 3.40 7.08
N VAL A 217 24.64 2.59 7.59
CA VAL A 217 24.92 1.51 8.53
C VAL A 217 24.88 0.15 7.83
N TRP A 218 25.91 -0.66 8.06
CA TRP A 218 25.98 -2.03 7.56
C TRP A 218 25.11 -2.97 8.40
N ASN A 219 24.07 -3.51 7.77
CA ASN A 219 23.26 -4.59 8.31
C ASN A 219 23.89 -5.92 7.94
N THR A 220 24.05 -6.80 8.92
CA THR A 220 24.68 -8.11 8.74
C THR A 220 23.58 -9.17 8.58
N ALA A 221 23.79 -10.11 7.67
CA ALA A 221 22.84 -11.19 7.50
C ALA A 221 22.75 -12.07 8.77
N THR A 222 21.54 -12.54 9.08
CA THR A 222 21.24 -13.36 10.26
C THR A 222 21.86 -14.75 10.21
N ALA A 223 22.18 -15.23 9.02
CA ALA A 223 22.84 -16.51 8.80
C ALA A 223 24.06 -16.34 7.88
N VAL A 224 25.06 -17.19 8.09
CA VAL A 224 26.20 -17.35 7.18
C VAL A 224 25.78 -18.20 5.99
N SER A 225 26.13 -17.77 4.79
CA SER A 225 25.82 -18.49 3.55
C SER A 225 26.61 -17.88 2.38
N ALA A 226 27.13 -18.73 1.52
CA ALA A 226 27.84 -18.36 0.30
C ALA A 226 26.93 -17.91 -0.85
N THR A 227 25.61 -18.10 -0.72
CA THR A 227 24.67 -17.91 -1.83
C THR A 227 23.51 -17.00 -1.46
N SER A 228 23.30 -16.70 -0.18
CA SER A 228 22.14 -15.94 0.26
C SER A 228 22.37 -15.17 1.56
N GLY A 229 21.57 -14.14 1.77
CA GLY A 229 21.53 -13.37 3.01
C GLY A 229 20.10 -12.98 3.35
N SER A 230 19.74 -13.04 4.63
CA SER A 230 18.50 -12.48 5.17
C SER A 230 18.87 -11.53 6.29
N TYR A 231 18.13 -10.43 6.47
CA TYR A 231 18.50 -9.36 7.37
C TYR A 231 17.35 -9.08 8.35
N ASP A 232 17.68 -8.62 9.55
CA ASP A 232 16.70 -8.04 10.47
C ASP A 232 16.38 -6.60 10.06
N ILE A 233 15.80 -6.47 8.86
CA ILE A 233 15.30 -5.21 8.31
C ILE A 233 13.79 -5.36 8.18
N SER A 234 13.07 -4.44 8.81
CA SER A 234 11.62 -4.40 8.86
C SER A 234 11.10 -2.98 8.60
N LEU A 235 9.78 -2.84 8.62
CA LEU A 235 9.11 -1.52 8.54
C LEU A 235 9.59 -0.56 9.62
N GLN A 236 10.00 -1.04 10.79
CA GLN A 236 10.44 -0.18 11.89
C GLN A 236 11.71 0.60 11.55
N ASN A 237 12.55 0.07 10.65
CA ASN A 237 13.76 0.75 10.21
C ASN A 237 13.46 1.95 9.30
N GLN A 238 12.26 2.03 8.71
CA GLN A 238 11.82 3.12 7.84
C GLN A 238 12.77 3.37 6.64
N PHE A 239 13.44 2.33 6.14
CA PHE A 239 14.26 2.46 4.94
C PHE A 239 13.39 2.60 3.70
N LEU A 240 13.64 3.66 2.93
CA LEU A 240 13.04 3.81 1.61
C LEU A 240 13.67 2.80 0.64
N VAL A 241 12.86 2.18 -0.22
CA VAL A 241 13.34 1.22 -1.22
C VAL A 241 14.17 1.95 -2.29
N ALA A 242 13.67 3.09 -2.78
CA ALA A 242 14.29 3.91 -3.84
C ALA A 242 15.52 4.69 -3.33
N LYS A 243 16.54 3.95 -2.93
CA LYS A 243 17.81 4.43 -2.38
C LYS A 243 18.99 3.73 -3.02
N LYS A 244 20.19 4.20 -2.74
CA LYS A 244 21.40 3.47 -3.10
C LYS A 244 21.66 2.42 -2.04
N TRP A 245 21.85 1.20 -2.48
CA TRP A 245 22.17 0.07 -1.63
C TRP A 245 23.59 -0.40 -1.95
N SER A 246 24.36 -0.66 -0.91
CA SER A 246 25.72 -1.17 -0.99
C SER A 246 25.76 -2.58 -0.44
N PHE A 247 26.49 -3.45 -1.10
CA PHE A 247 26.70 -4.83 -0.71
C PHE A 247 28.18 -5.13 -0.57
N LYS A 248 28.52 -5.93 0.43
CA LYS A 248 29.79 -6.64 0.55
C LYS A 248 29.55 -7.95 1.29
N TYR A 249 30.57 -8.80 1.35
CA TYR A 249 30.54 -10.00 2.17
C TYR A 249 31.82 -10.12 2.98
N ASN A 250 31.72 -10.70 4.16
CA ASN A 250 32.85 -11.02 5.01
C ASN A 250 33.20 -12.51 4.87
N ALA A 251 34.48 -12.82 4.70
CA ALA A 251 34.96 -14.19 4.64
C ALA A 251 36.05 -14.42 5.68
N LYS A 252 35.98 -15.56 6.38
CA LYS A 252 37.03 -16.00 7.31
C LYS A 252 38.07 -16.91 6.66
N ALA A 253 37.77 -17.46 5.49
CA ALA A 253 38.68 -18.32 4.74
C ALA A 253 39.91 -17.55 4.25
N SER A 254 41.07 -18.22 4.25
CA SER A 254 42.35 -17.65 3.77
C SER A 254 42.41 -17.50 2.25
N GLY A 255 41.64 -18.32 1.52
CA GLY A 255 41.56 -18.26 0.07
C GLY A 255 40.87 -16.99 -0.44
N LYS A 256 41.30 -16.51 -1.62
CA LYS A 256 40.61 -15.44 -2.35
C LYS A 256 39.24 -15.94 -2.84
N SER A 257 38.27 -15.04 -2.93
CA SER A 257 36.97 -15.34 -3.53
C SER A 257 36.34 -14.13 -4.19
N THR A 258 35.35 -14.40 -5.02
CA THR A 258 34.48 -13.38 -5.63
C THR A 258 33.02 -13.75 -5.45
N MET A 259 32.14 -12.75 -5.37
CA MET A 259 30.69 -12.91 -5.52
C MET A 259 30.20 -12.13 -6.73
N THR A 260 29.46 -12.84 -7.59
CA THR A 260 28.83 -12.32 -8.80
C THR A 260 27.32 -12.54 -8.76
N LYS A 261 26.59 -11.92 -9.71
CA LYS A 261 25.13 -12.04 -9.84
C LYS A 261 24.42 -11.75 -8.51
N VAL A 262 24.90 -10.75 -7.79
CA VAL A 262 24.31 -10.38 -6.50
C VAL A 262 23.00 -9.65 -6.78
N SER A 263 21.92 -10.12 -6.18
CA SER A 263 20.59 -9.49 -6.24
C SER A 263 20.01 -9.30 -4.86
N ALA A 264 19.05 -8.37 -4.74
CA ALA A 264 18.21 -8.16 -3.57
C ALA A 264 16.73 -8.30 -3.95
N ASP A 265 16.06 -9.25 -3.32
CA ASP A 265 14.60 -9.35 -3.28
C ASP A 265 14.09 -8.49 -2.14
N ILE A 266 13.42 -7.39 -2.47
CA ILE A 266 12.92 -6.42 -1.51
C ILE A 266 11.40 -6.50 -1.50
N ARG A 267 10.82 -6.79 -0.32
CA ARG A 267 9.39 -6.60 -0.07
C ARG A 267 9.19 -5.26 0.61
N TYR A 268 8.11 -4.57 0.27
CA TYR A 268 7.84 -3.23 0.75
C TYR A 268 6.35 -2.96 0.91
N GLU A 269 6.04 -1.91 1.66
CA GLU A 269 4.72 -1.28 1.72
C GLU A 269 4.82 0.14 1.17
N TYR A 270 3.72 0.64 0.63
CA TYR A 270 3.63 2.01 0.14
C TYR A 270 2.22 2.56 0.33
N ASP A 271 2.15 3.88 0.44
CA ASP A 271 0.89 4.61 0.48
C ASP A 271 0.42 4.90 -0.95
N VAL A 272 -0.76 4.39 -1.30
CA VAL A 272 -1.33 4.59 -2.65
C VAL A 272 -1.69 6.04 -2.90
N THR A 273 -1.99 6.80 -1.85
CA THR A 273 -2.38 8.21 -1.96
C THR A 273 -1.22 9.11 -2.34
N GLU A 274 0.02 8.67 -2.12
CA GLU A 274 1.22 9.37 -2.59
C GLU A 274 1.46 9.21 -4.10
N GLN A 275 0.73 8.30 -4.76
CA GLN A 275 0.83 8.05 -6.20
C GLN A 275 -0.19 8.86 -7.01
N PHE A 276 -1.13 9.52 -6.34
CA PHE A 276 -2.24 10.22 -6.97
C PHE A 276 -1.87 11.58 -7.53
#